data_AF-A0A4Y9ZFW2-F1
#
_entry.id   AF-A0A4Y9ZFW2-F1
#
_cell.length_a   1.000
_cell.length_b   1.000
_cell.length_c   1.000
_cell.angle_alpha   90.00
_cell.angle_beta   90.00
_cell.angle_gamma   90.00
#
_symmetry.space_group_name_H-M   'P 1'
#
loop_
_entity.id
_entity.type
_entity.pdbx_description
1 polymer ?
#
loop_
_entity_poly.entity_id
_entity_poly.type
_entity_poly.pdbx_seq_one_letter_code
_entity_poly.pdbx_strand_id
1 'polypeptide(L)'
;MHALRRTLRSPRRFMATKVLIDRPRPPPLPSAQQREFEELVRNAQSPPADQEAKHPDTPAPLQAEFEGEVNPVTGERGGPKREPVRKWTEEGDWSFKGRVSDF
;
A
#
# COMPACT_ATOMS: atom_id res chain seq x y z
N MET A 1 -3.62 1.13 -51.17
CA MET A 1 -4.28 1.10 -49.85
C MET A 1 -4.54 -0.36 -49.45
N HIS A 2 -3.61 -1.04 -48.78
CA HIS A 2 -3.83 -2.39 -48.26
C HIS A 2 -3.47 -2.42 -46.77
N ALA A 3 -4.48 -2.56 -45.91
CA ALA A 3 -4.32 -2.61 -44.46
C ALA A 3 -3.96 -4.03 -44.00
N LEU A 4 -2.80 -4.22 -43.39
CA LEU A 4 -2.44 -5.46 -42.71
C LEU A 4 -3.15 -5.53 -41.36
N ARG A 5 -4.09 -6.47 -41.22
CA ARG A 5 -4.68 -6.88 -39.94
C ARG A 5 -3.67 -7.73 -39.18
N ARG A 6 -3.05 -7.17 -38.14
CA ARG A 6 -2.16 -7.90 -37.24
C ARG A 6 -2.99 -8.47 -36.08
N THR A 7 -3.28 -9.77 -36.13
CA THR A 7 -3.95 -10.51 -35.06
C THR A 7 -3.14 -10.44 -33.77
N LEU A 8 -3.75 -9.93 -32.69
CA LEU A 8 -3.19 -10.02 -31.34
C LEU A 8 -3.19 -11.49 -30.91
N ARG A 9 -2.01 -12.12 -30.94
CA ARG A 9 -1.78 -13.47 -30.40
C ARG A 9 -1.92 -13.39 -28.88
N SER A 10 -3.02 -13.92 -28.34
CA SER A 10 -3.22 -14.07 -26.89
C SER A 10 -2.03 -14.84 -26.28
N PRO A 11 -1.44 -14.38 -25.17
CA PRO A 11 -0.45 -15.17 -24.45
C PRO A 11 -1.15 -16.44 -23.95
N ARG A 12 -0.58 -17.61 -24.29
CA ARG A 12 -0.97 -18.87 -23.65
C ARG A 12 -0.63 -18.74 -22.16
N ARG A 13 -1.64 -18.79 -21.29
CA ARG A 13 -1.42 -18.92 -19.85
C ARG A 13 -0.57 -20.17 -19.63
N PHE A 14 0.64 -20.01 -19.11
CA PHE A 14 1.39 -21.12 -18.55
C PHE A 14 0.53 -21.71 -17.44
N MET A 15 0.15 -22.97 -17.55
CA MET A 15 -0.45 -23.69 -16.44
C MET A 15 0.53 -23.65 -15.28
N ALA A 16 0.05 -23.26 -14.09
CA ALA A 16 0.86 -23.25 -12.89
C ALA A 16 1.45 -24.65 -12.71
N THR A 17 2.75 -24.78 -12.92
CA THR A 17 3.49 -25.99 -12.56
C THR A 17 3.31 -26.16 -11.06
N LYS A 18 2.57 -27.20 -10.66
CA LYS A 18 2.33 -27.59 -9.28
C LYS A 18 3.68 -27.86 -8.62
N VAL A 19 4.29 -26.82 -8.04
CA VAL A 19 5.53 -26.98 -7.27
C VAL A 19 5.19 -27.90 -6.10
N LEU A 20 5.70 -29.14 -6.18
CA LEU A 20 5.54 -30.17 -5.17
C LEU A 20 6.43 -29.82 -3.97
N ILE A 21 5.96 -28.91 -3.13
CA ILE A 21 6.51 -28.68 -1.80
C ILE A 21 5.78 -29.65 -0.88
N ASP A 22 6.48 -30.65 -0.33
CA ASP A 22 5.98 -31.62 0.67
C ASP A 22 5.69 -30.93 2.01
N ARG A 23 4.66 -30.09 2.03
CA ARG A 23 4.08 -29.53 3.25
C ARG A 23 2.58 -29.78 3.20
N PRO A 24 1.94 -30.17 4.32
CA PRO A 24 0.51 -30.37 4.34
C PRO A 24 -0.17 -29.06 3.96
N ARG A 25 -0.89 -29.06 2.85
CA ARG A 25 -1.76 -27.96 2.43
C ARG A 25 -3.19 -28.41 2.60
N PRO A 26 -4.11 -27.51 3.00
CA PRO A 26 -5.52 -27.84 3.01
C PRO A 26 -5.93 -28.35 1.61
N PRO A 27 -6.78 -29.38 1.53
CA PRO A 27 -7.28 -29.86 0.25
C PRO A 27 -7.97 -28.70 -0.49
N PRO A 28 -7.73 -28.56 -1.81
CA PRO A 28 -8.36 -27.48 -2.57
C PRO A 28 -9.88 -27.68 -2.61
N LEU A 29 -10.62 -26.59 -2.51
CA LEU A 29 -12.08 -26.61 -2.60
C LEU A 29 -12.55 -26.93 -4.03
N PRO A 30 -13.74 -27.53 -4.21
CA PRO A 30 -14.42 -27.59 -5.49
C PRO A 30 -14.54 -26.22 -6.15
N SER A 31 -14.46 -26.16 -7.48
CA SER A 31 -14.41 -24.90 -8.23
C SER A 31 -15.57 -23.92 -7.93
N ALA A 32 -16.78 -24.44 -7.68
CA ALA A 32 -17.93 -23.63 -7.31
C ALA A 32 -17.74 -22.95 -5.94
N GLN A 33 -17.28 -23.71 -4.93
CA GLN A 33 -17.03 -23.21 -3.58
C GLN A 33 -15.85 -22.24 -3.53
N GLN A 34 -14.79 -22.51 -4.30
CA GLN A 34 -13.65 -21.61 -4.40
C GLN A 34 -14.05 -20.25 -4.98
N ARG A 35 -14.92 -20.22 -6.00
CA ARG A 35 -15.43 -18.96 -6.59
C ARG A 35 -16.24 -18.15 -5.59
N GLU A 36 -17.17 -18.79 -4.90
CA GLU A 36 -17.99 -18.15 -3.86
C GLU A 36 -17.10 -17.56 -2.76
N PHE A 37 -16.12 -18.33 -2.28
CA PHE A 37 -15.15 -17.86 -1.29
C PHE A 37 -14.38 -16.62 -1.78
N GLU A 38 -13.84 -16.67 -3.00
CA GLU A 38 -13.10 -15.54 -3.59
C GLU A 38 -13.98 -14.30 -3.80
N GLU A 39 -15.23 -14.48 -4.19
CA GLU A 39 -16.21 -13.40 -4.34
C GLU A 39 -16.53 -12.74 -2.99
N LEU A 40 -16.75 -13.52 -1.93
CA LEU A 40 -16.98 -13.02 -0.58
C LEU A 40 -15.76 -12.26 -0.04
N VAL A 41 -14.55 -12.82 -0.21
CA VAL A 41 -13.30 -12.15 0.18
C VAL A 41 -13.14 -10.84 -0.59
N ARG A 42 -13.37 -10.83 -1.91
CA ARG A 42 -13.28 -9.62 -2.72
C ARG A 42 -14.28 -8.56 -2.26
N ASN A 43 -15.52 -8.95 -1.97
CA ASN A 43 -16.55 -8.03 -1.50
C ASN A 43 -16.19 -7.42 -0.13
N ALA A 44 -15.70 -8.25 0.80
CA ALA A 44 -15.26 -7.78 2.12
C ALA A 44 -14.02 -6.88 2.07
N GLN A 45 -13.12 -7.12 1.11
CA GLN A 45 -11.92 -6.29 0.90
C GLN A 45 -12.19 -5.04 0.07
N SER A 46 -13.33 -4.96 -0.61
CA SER A 46 -13.67 -3.77 -1.39
C SER A 46 -13.82 -2.57 -0.43
N PRO A 47 -13.20 -1.42 -0.72
CA PRO A 47 -13.37 -0.25 0.12
C PRO A 47 -14.86 0.12 0.15
N PRO A 48 -15.40 0.54 1.29
CA PRO A 48 -16.78 0.97 1.35
C PRO A 48 -17.01 2.12 0.37
N ALA A 49 -18.12 2.07 -0.37
CA ALA A 49 -18.50 3.11 -1.31
C ALA A 49 -18.74 4.46 -0.62
N ASP A 50 -19.13 4.41 0.66
CA ASP A 50 -19.40 5.58 1.48
C ASP A 50 -18.19 5.91 2.37
N GLN A 51 -17.75 7.18 2.34
CA GLN A 51 -16.64 7.68 3.17
C GLN A 51 -16.92 7.62 4.68
N GLU A 52 -18.18 7.36 5.06
CA GLU A 52 -18.68 7.28 6.43
C GLU A 52 -18.51 5.89 7.06
N ALA A 53 -18.29 4.83 6.27
CA ALA A 53 -18.07 3.48 6.79
C ALA A 53 -16.59 3.25 7.21
N LYS A 54 -15.97 4.27 7.80
CA LYS A 54 -14.72 4.09 8.53
C LYS A 54 -15.04 3.39 9.84
N HIS A 55 -14.14 2.52 10.29
CA HIS A 55 -14.28 1.90 11.61
C HIS A 55 -14.37 3.01 12.67
N PRO A 56 -15.19 2.89 13.74
CA PRO A 56 -15.31 3.91 14.78
C PRO A 56 -13.97 4.33 15.39
N ASP A 57 -13.02 3.39 15.50
CA ASP A 57 -11.67 3.65 16.01
C ASP A 57 -10.66 4.13 14.95
N THR A 58 -11.10 4.40 13.71
CA THR A 58 -10.19 4.91 12.67
C THR A 58 -9.73 6.31 13.06
N PRO A 59 -8.43 6.55 13.26
CA PRO A 59 -7.95 7.89 13.57
C PRO A 59 -8.22 8.84 12.41
N ALA A 60 -8.52 10.10 12.74
CA ALA A 60 -8.66 11.13 11.73
C ALA A 60 -7.36 11.27 10.91
N PRO A 61 -7.46 11.52 9.59
CA PRO A 61 -6.28 11.78 8.79
C PRO A 61 -5.52 12.99 9.32
N LEU A 62 -4.19 12.90 9.30
CA LEU A 62 -3.32 13.99 9.74
C LEU A 62 -3.45 15.17 8.78
N GLN A 63 -3.61 16.36 9.35
CA GLN A 63 -3.63 17.60 8.58
C GLN A 63 -2.21 17.97 8.10
N ALA A 64 -2.12 18.55 6.91
CA ALA A 64 -0.88 19.12 6.40
C ALA A 64 -0.47 20.34 7.24
N GLU A 65 0.83 20.51 7.48
CA GLU A 65 1.38 21.62 8.27
C GLU A 65 1.64 22.86 7.40
N PHE A 66 1.79 22.68 6.08
CA PHE A 66 1.94 23.76 5.13
C PHE A 66 1.20 23.51 3.81
N GLU A 67 0.88 24.60 3.11
CA GLU A 67 0.27 24.58 1.77
C GLU A 67 1.33 24.80 0.69
N GLY A 68 1.01 24.39 -0.55
CA GLY A 68 1.91 24.49 -1.70
C GLY A 68 2.89 23.32 -1.83
N GLU A 69 3.89 23.51 -2.70
CA GLU A 69 4.92 22.50 -3.00
C GLU A 69 6.20 22.69 -2.18
N VAL A 70 6.42 23.88 -1.61
CA VAL A 70 7.67 24.25 -0.93
C VAL A 70 7.42 24.37 0.56
N ASN A 71 8.19 23.65 1.36
CA ASN A 71 8.18 23.78 2.82
C ASN A 71 8.73 25.16 3.21
N PRO A 72 7.98 26.02 3.92
CA PRO A 72 8.42 27.37 4.27
C PRO A 72 9.58 27.40 5.29
N VAL A 73 9.83 26.29 6.01
CA VAL A 73 10.87 26.19 7.04
C VAL A 73 12.17 25.66 6.45
N THR A 74 12.11 24.58 5.66
CA THR A 74 13.30 23.91 5.11
C THR A 74 13.62 24.32 3.67
N GLY A 75 12.66 24.92 2.95
CA GLY A 75 12.78 25.25 1.52
C GLY A 75 12.68 24.04 0.59
N GLU A 76 12.45 22.83 1.13
CA GLU A 76 12.33 21.62 0.33
C GLU A 76 11.08 21.65 -0.56
N ARG A 77 11.24 21.22 -1.82
CA ARG A 77 10.14 21.16 -2.79
C ARG A 77 9.72 19.72 -3.06
N GLY A 78 8.42 19.44 -2.98
CA GLY A 78 7.84 18.13 -3.26
C GLY A 78 8.01 17.09 -2.14
N GLY A 79 8.43 17.53 -0.95
CA GLY A 79 8.52 16.69 0.24
C GLY A 79 7.16 16.46 0.91
N PRO A 80 7.12 15.63 1.97
CA PRO A 80 5.95 15.49 2.81
C PRO A 80 5.47 16.87 3.31
N LYS A 81 4.15 17.13 3.27
CA LYS A 81 3.55 18.39 3.76
C LYS A 81 3.58 18.55 5.28
N ARG A 82 4.38 17.74 5.94
CA ARG A 82 4.53 17.61 7.38
C ARG A 82 5.93 17.11 7.64
N GLU A 83 6.64 17.76 8.55
CA GLU A 83 8.00 17.37 8.90
C GLU A 83 7.99 15.97 9.54
N PRO A 84 8.63 14.95 8.90
CA PRO A 84 8.69 13.61 9.48
C PRO A 84 9.52 13.57 10.77
N VAL A 85 10.58 14.36 10.87
CA VAL A 85 11.48 14.37 12.03
C VAL A 85 11.19 15.57 12.91
N ARG A 86 10.45 15.35 14.00
CA ARG A 86 10.25 16.38 15.00
C ARG A 86 11.55 16.62 15.77
N LYS A 87 11.93 17.89 15.91
CA LYS A 87 13.07 18.28 16.74
C LYS A 87 12.79 17.89 18.21
N TRP A 88 13.77 17.26 18.87
CA TRP A 88 13.66 16.91 20.29
C TRP A 88 13.94 18.14 21.19
N THR A 89 14.82 19.04 20.76
CA THR A 89 15.11 20.35 21.35
C THR A 89 15.11 21.43 20.27
N GLU A 90 14.93 22.72 20.62
CA GLU A 90 15.01 23.83 19.66
C GLU A 90 16.36 23.86 18.91
N GLU A 91 17.44 23.50 19.60
CA GLU A 91 18.81 23.41 19.07
C GLU A 91 19.08 22.15 18.24
N GLY A 92 18.23 21.11 18.33
CA GLY A 92 18.23 19.99 17.38
C GLY A 92 19.35 18.97 17.54
N ASP A 93 19.96 18.83 18.71
CA ASP A 93 20.96 17.79 18.92
C ASP A 93 20.33 16.39 18.86
N TRP A 94 20.94 15.48 18.10
CA TRP A 94 20.51 14.07 17.98
C TRP A 94 20.88 13.22 19.21
N SER A 95 21.08 13.86 20.36
CA SER A 95 21.41 13.20 21.61
C SER A 95 20.13 12.67 22.29
N PHE A 96 20.13 11.40 22.69
CA PHE A 96 19.03 10.85 23.46
C PHE A 96 19.18 11.32 24.92
N LYS A 97 18.33 12.26 25.35
CA LYS A 97 18.38 12.85 26.69
C LYS A 97 19.78 13.42 27.03
N GLY A 98 20.42 14.09 26.08
CA GLY A 98 21.76 14.67 26.28
C GLY A 98 22.90 13.65 26.24
N ARG A 99 22.63 12.38 25.92
CA ARG A 99 23.66 11.35 25.73
C ARG A 99 23.87 11.06 24.25
N VAL A 100 25.14 10.96 23.86
CA VAL A 100 25.58 10.52 22.53
C VAL A 100 25.99 9.05 22.64
N SER A 101 25.60 8.23 21.67
CA SER A 101 26.02 6.83 21.58
C SER A 101 26.89 6.64 20.34
N ASP A 102 28.06 6.02 20.51
CA ASP A 102 28.98 5.61 19.46
C ASP A 102 28.71 4.15 19.07
N PHE A 103 27.68 3.92 18.25
CA PHE A 103 27.44 2.60 17.64
C PHE A 103 28.04 2.52 16.24
#